data_AF-A0A959SIP4-F1
#
_entry.id   AF-A0A959SIP4-F1
#
_cell.length_a   1.000
_cell.length_b   1.000
_cell.length_c   1.000
_cell.angle_alpha   90.00
_cell.angle_beta   90.00
_cell.angle_gamma   90.00
#
_symmetry.space_group_name_H-M   'P 1'
#
loop_
_entity.id
_entity.type
_entity.pdbx_description
1 polymer ?
#
loop_
_entity_poly.entity_id
_entity_poly.type
_entity_poly.pdbx_seq_one_letter_code
_entity_poly.pdbx_strand_id
1 'polypeptide(L)'
;GAAPMIGFLGTVVGMVITFHTMEVSGAGVELSQLSGGMMQAMITTVAGLIIGIPAYVGYNLLTARVNKVVQKMESRTIEFMEVLESPAK
;
A
#
# COMPACT_ATOMS: atom_id res chain seq x y z
N GLY A 1 -4.33 -0.63 1.46
CA GLY A 1 -4.41 0.81 1.20
C GLY A 1 -3.32 1.67 1.84
N ALA A 2 -2.34 1.10 2.57
CA ALA A 2 -1.34 1.91 3.27
C ALA A 2 -0.24 2.48 2.36
N ALA A 3 0.15 1.78 1.29
CA ALA A 3 1.26 2.18 0.44
C ALA A 3 1.06 3.52 -0.32
N PRO A 4 -0.12 3.81 -0.92
CA PRO A 4 -0.38 5.14 -1.51
C PRO A 4 -0.35 6.26 -0.46
N MET A 5 -0.83 5.99 0.76
CA MET A 5 -0.85 6.96 1.85
C MET A 5 0.57 7.25 2.37
N ILE A 6 1.46 6.26 2.39
CA ILE A 6 2.89 6.46 2.74
C ILE A 6 3.60 7.29 1.66
N GLY A 7 3.31 7.06 0.37
CA GLY A 7 3.84 7.89 -0.72
C GLY A 7 3.38 9.35 -0.63
N PHE A 8 2.11 9.58 -0.29
CA PHE A 8 1.56 10.90 -0.04
C PHE A 8 2.16 11.58 1.21
N LEU A 9 2.44 10.82 2.28
CA LEU A 9 3.16 11.35 3.45
C LEU A 9 4.56 11.86 3.05
N GLY A 10 5.28 11.11 2.21
CA GLY A 10 6.60 11.50 1.72
C GLY A 10 6.60 12.81 0.93
N THR A 11 5.57 13.07 0.13
CA THR A 11 5.46 14.34 -0.62
C THR A 11 5.17 15.53 0.30
N VAL A 12 4.30 15.35 1.30
CA VAL A 12 4.00 16.38 2.30
C VAL A 12 5.23 16.71 3.14
N VAL A 13 5.97 15.68 3.60
CA VAL A 13 7.21 15.88 4.36
C VAL A 13 8.29 16.58 3.51
N GLY A 14 8.44 16.21 2.24
CA GLY A 14 9.39 16.87 1.32
C GLY A 14 9.05 18.35 1.08
N MET A 15 7.77 18.69 0.94
CA MET A 15 7.32 20.09 0.86
C MET A 15 7.59 20.85 2.16
N VAL A 16 7.31 20.26 3.33
CA VAL A 16 7.56 20.91 4.64
C VAL A 16 9.05 21.23 4.82
N ILE A 17 9.94 20.29 4.49
CA ILE A 17 11.39 20.52 4.57
C ILE A 17 11.81 21.62 3.60
N THR A 18 11.27 21.64 2.39
CA THR A 18 11.56 22.69 1.39
C THR A 18 11.16 24.07 1.91
N PHE A 19 9.94 24.22 2.44
CA PHE A 19 9.47 25.49 3.01
C PHE A 19 10.29 25.92 4.24
N HIS A 20 10.67 24.99 5.10
CA HIS A 20 11.50 25.29 6.27
C HIS A 20 12.93 25.72 5.87
N THR A 21 13.51 25.06 4.87
CA THR A 21 14.85 25.44 4.37
C THR A 21 14.83 26.83 3.72
N MET A 22 13.73 27.18 3.05
CA MET A 22 13.51 28.52 2.50
C MET A 22 13.36 29.60 3.57
N GLU A 23 12.63 29.31 4.66
CA GLU A 23 12.47 30.22 5.80
C GLU A 23 13.81 30.57 6.44
N VAL A 24 14.65 29.56 6.66
CA VAL A 24 15.94 29.71 7.36
C VAL A 24 17.00 30.38 6.48
N SER A 25 16.90 30.27 5.15
CA SER A 25 17.95 30.74 4.23
C SER A 25 17.91 32.25 3.95
N GLY A 26 16.81 32.95 4.24
CA GLY A 26 16.75 34.42 4.31
C GLY A 26 17.14 35.27 3.06
N ALA A 27 17.59 34.66 1.97
CA ALA A 27 18.10 35.33 0.77
C ALA A 27 17.36 34.86 -0.47
N GLY A 28 17.16 35.78 -1.43
CA GLY A 28 16.33 35.63 -2.63
C GLY A 28 16.42 34.25 -3.30
N VAL A 29 15.25 33.71 -3.63
CA VAL A 29 15.01 32.35 -4.12
C VAL A 29 15.88 32.03 -5.34
N GLU A 30 16.98 31.31 -5.11
CA GLU A 30 17.74 30.62 -6.13
C GLU A 30 16.90 29.41 -6.61
N LEU A 31 16.40 29.46 -7.84
CA LEU A 31 15.58 28.41 -8.47
C LEU A 31 16.22 27.01 -8.38
N SER A 32 17.54 26.97 -8.27
CA SER A 32 18.35 25.75 -8.08
C SER A 32 17.96 24.98 -6.81
N GLN A 33 17.75 25.67 -5.68
CA GLN A 33 17.35 25.04 -4.41
C GLN A 33 15.89 24.57 -4.44
N LEU A 34 15.01 25.28 -5.14
CA LEU A 34 13.60 24.91 -5.29
C LEU A 34 13.43 23.60 -6.08
N SER A 35 14.22 23.43 -7.14
CA SER A 35 14.15 22.26 -8.03
C SER A 35 14.52 20.94 -7.34
N GLY A 36 15.47 20.97 -6.39
CA GLY A 36 15.91 19.78 -5.66
C GLY A 36 14.83 19.20 -4.75
N GLY A 37 14.17 20.05 -3.95
CA GLY A 37 13.10 19.63 -3.03
C GLY A 37 11.88 19.04 -3.75
N MET A 38 11.45 19.67 -4.85
CA MET A 38 10.36 19.14 -5.68
C MET A 38 10.74 17.83 -6.36
N MET A 39 11.96 17.72 -6.89
CA MET A 39 12.45 16.49 -7.51
C MET A 39 12.48 15.32 -6.51
N GLN A 40 12.92 15.58 -5.28
CA GLN A 40 12.93 14.57 -4.22
C GLN A 40 11.52 14.09 -3.84
N ALA A 41 10.54 15.00 -3.78
CA ALA A 41 9.14 14.65 -3.56
C ALA A 41 8.58 13.75 -4.69
N MET A 42 8.90 14.08 -5.95
CA MET A 42 8.50 13.25 -7.10
C MET A 42 9.14 11.85 -7.05
N ILE A 43 10.45 11.75 -6.75
CA ILE A 43 11.14 10.46 -6.63
C ILE A 43 10.53 9.61 -5.51
N THR A 44 10.19 10.22 -4.38
CA THR A 44 9.57 9.53 -3.25
C THR A 44 8.18 8.99 -3.60
N THR A 45 7.42 9.72 -4.43
CA THR A 45 6.13 9.24 -4.97
C THR A 45 6.33 8.03 -5.86
N VAL A 46 7.30 8.08 -6.76
CA VAL A 46 7.63 6.97 -7.67
C VAL A 46 8.09 5.74 -6.87
N ALA A 47 8.94 5.92 -5.86
CA ALA A 47 9.38 4.84 -4.98
C ALA A 47 8.19 4.21 -4.21
N GLY A 48 7.26 5.03 -3.72
CA GLY A 48 6.03 4.56 -3.08
C GLY A 48 5.14 3.74 -4.02
N LEU A 49 5.03 4.13 -5.29
CA LEU A 49 4.29 3.38 -6.30
C LEU A 49 4.96 2.05 -6.66
N ILE A 50 6.30 2.03 -6.79
CA ILE A 50 7.08 0.81 -7.07
C ILE A 50 6.88 -0.24 -5.98
N ILE A 51 6.79 0.15 -4.71
CA ILE A 51 6.55 -0.78 -3.60
C ILE A 51 5.05 -1.10 -3.46
N GLY A 52 4.19 -0.10 -3.68
CA GLY A 52 2.75 -0.22 -3.47
C GLY A 52 2.04 -1.15 -4.44
N ILE A 53 2.42 -1.14 -5.72
CA ILE A 53 1.77 -1.98 -6.75
C ILE A 53 2.01 -3.47 -6.46
N PRO A 54 3.26 -3.97 -6.27
CA PRO A 54 3.51 -5.36 -5.92
C PRO A 54 2.84 -5.78 -4.62
N ALA A 55 2.84 -4.91 -3.59
CA ALA A 55 2.18 -5.20 -2.32
C ALA A 55 0.67 -5.38 -2.48
N TYR A 56 0.01 -4.56 -3.31
CA TYR A 56 -1.42 -4.68 -3.58
C TYR A 56 -1.76 -5.95 -4.37
N VAL A 57 -0.94 -6.31 -5.36
CA VAL A 57 -1.08 -7.56 -6.11
C VAL A 57 -0.89 -8.77 -5.18
N GLY A 58 0.14 -8.74 -4.33
CA GLY A 58 0.40 -9.78 -3.33
C GLY A 58 -0.75 -9.95 -2.34
N TYR A 59 -1.30 -8.85 -1.82
CA TYR A 59 -2.47 -8.88 -0.94
C TYR A 59 -3.67 -9.57 -1.61
N ASN A 60 -4.01 -9.18 -2.85
CA ASN A 60 -5.12 -9.80 -3.58
C ASN A 60 -4.89 -11.31 -3.82
N LEU A 61 -3.65 -11.72 -4.11
CA LEU A 61 -3.31 -13.14 -4.26
C LEU A 61 -3.49 -13.92 -2.95
N LEU A 62 -3.06 -13.34 -1.82
CA LEU A 62 -3.24 -13.96 -0.51
C LEU A 62 -4.73 -14.06 -0.15
N THR A 63 -5.50 -12.99 -0.33
CA THR A 63 -6.96 -12.99 -0.09
C THR A 63 -7.66 -14.03 -0.96
N ALA A 64 -7.31 -14.13 -2.24
CA ALA A 64 -7.87 -15.15 -3.13
C ALA A 64 -7.54 -16.59 -2.66
N ARG A 65 -6.33 -16.82 -2.13
CA ARG A 65 -5.95 -18.11 -1.53
C ARG A 65 -6.75 -18.40 -0.26
N VAL A 66 -6.91 -17.41 0.61
CA VAL A 66 -7.71 -17.56 1.84
C VAL A 66 -9.15 -17.93 1.51
N ASN A 67 -9.78 -17.23 0.56
CA ASN A 67 -11.14 -17.53 0.14
C ASN A 67 -11.29 -18.96 -0.41
N LYS A 68 -10.30 -19.45 -1.17
CA LYS A 68 -10.29 -20.85 -1.63
C LYS A 68 -10.20 -21.85 -0.48
N VAL A 69 -9.41 -21.55 0.55
CA VAL A 69 -9.32 -22.40 1.74
C VAL A 69 -10.64 -22.42 2.49
N VAL A 70 -11.27 -21.25 2.68
CA VAL A 70 -12.58 -21.13 3.32
C VAL A 70 -13.63 -21.94 2.54
N GLN A 71 -13.73 -21.77 1.22
CA GLN A 71 -14.65 -22.57 0.40
C GLN A 71 -14.42 -24.07 0.55
N LYS A 72 -13.15 -24.52 0.60
CA LYS A 72 -12.83 -25.94 0.81
C LYS A 72 -13.27 -26.43 2.19
N MET A 73 -13.17 -25.60 3.22
CA MET A 73 -13.66 -25.93 4.56
C MET A 73 -15.18 -26.00 4.62
N GLU A 74 -15.87 -25.08 3.94
CA GLU A 74 -17.34 -25.09 3.82
C GLU A 74 -17.81 -26.37 3.12
N SER A 75 -17.23 -26.71 1.96
CA SER A 75 -17.59 -27.95 1.24
C SER A 75 -17.37 -29.21 2.08
N ARG A 76 -16.25 -29.30 2.82
CA ARG A 76 -15.98 -30.45 3.71
C ARG A 76 -16.94 -30.52 4.88
N THR A 77 -17.36 -29.37 5.41
CA THR A 77 -18.35 -29.32 6.49
C THR A 77 -19.71 -29.81 5.98
N ILE A 78 -20.12 -29.41 4.78
CA ILE A 78 -21.37 -29.86 4.15
C ILE A 78 -21.31 -31.38 3.92
N GLU A 79 -20.23 -31.88 3.32
CA GLU A 79 -20.04 -33.33 3.10
C GLU A 79 -20.08 -34.12 4.42
N PHE A 80 -19.46 -33.58 5.48
CA PHE A 80 -19.49 -34.19 6.81
C PHE A 80 -20.91 -34.22 7.41
N MET A 81 -21.69 -33.16 7.23
CA MET A 81 -23.08 -33.11 7.66
C MET A 81 -23.96 -34.11 6.89
N GLU A 82 -23.76 -34.22 5.57
CA GLU A 82 -24.48 -35.21 4.75
C GLU A 82 -24.19 -36.66 5.19
N VAL A 83 -22.95 -36.96 5.58
CA VAL A 83 -22.60 -38.28 6.15
C VAL A 83 -23.35 -38.55 7.45
N LEU A 84 -23.48 -37.56 8.33
CA LEU A 84 -24.21 -37.69 9.60
C LEU A 84 -25.73 -37.79 9.42
N GLU A 85 -26.29 -37.11 8.43
CA GLU A 85 -27.72 -37.14 8.10
C GLU A 85 -28.11 -38.36 7.27
N SER A 86 -27.16 -39.01 6.59
CA SER A 86 -27.43 -40.27 5.89
C SER A 86 -27.88 -41.32 6.92
N PRO A 87 -29.14 -41.80 6.85
CA PRO A 87 -29.66 -42.70 7.86
C PRO A 87 -28.82 -43.97 7.83
N ALA A 88 -28.17 -44.28 8.95
CA ALA A 88 -27.55 -45.56 9.18
C ALA A 88 -28.60 -46.63 8.90
N LYS A 89 -28.49 -47.30 7.75
CA LYS A 89 -29.20 -48.54 7.49
C LYS A 89 -28.63 -49.64 8.37
#